data_AF-A0A961K8S3-F1
#
_entry.id   AF-A0A961K8S3-F1
#
_cell.length_a   1.000
_cell.length_b   1.000
_cell.length_c   1.000
_cell.angle_alpha   90.00
_cell.angle_beta   90.00
_cell.angle_gamma   90.00
#
_symmetry.space_group_name_H-M   'P 1'
#
loop_
_entity.id
_entity.type
_entity.pdbx_description
1 polymer ?
#
loop_
_entity_poly.entity_id
_entity_poly.type
_entity_poly.pdbx_seq_one_letter_code
_entity_poly.pdbx_strand_id
1 'polypeptide(L)'
;MWFFRSIELLPRPRFLGLAPTLAMLAVWAVFEGTTPALFGHPVQPLWLAFVTFFALTLAARLPQLLARAEGRGNGRVALILSAVAIALLVGAGGLVTETYSLQIGWILCWLGYSGLFVLLLATSDPGELAAFPYRWASDHPFSREAMWIVALRLATVALAAALVAIHGTLTEWVVTITLGRLALFYLFEWVTILFALTWRDRDS
;
A
#
# COMPACT_ATOMS: atom_id res chain seq x y z
N MET A 1 8.60 -16.97 25.93
CA MET A 1 7.23 -16.41 26.09
C MET A 1 6.95 -15.20 25.20
N TRP A 2 7.92 -14.29 24.99
CA TRP A 2 7.75 -13.07 24.16
C TRP A 2 7.30 -13.33 22.71
N PHE A 3 7.77 -14.41 22.08
CA PHE A 3 7.41 -14.79 20.70
C PHE A 3 5.92 -15.08 20.51
N PHE A 4 5.28 -15.85 21.41
CA PHE A 4 3.84 -16.12 21.30
C PHE A 4 3.00 -14.88 21.66
N ARG A 5 3.48 -14.09 22.62
CA ARG A 5 2.84 -12.82 23.00
C ARG A 5 2.85 -11.79 21.87
N SER A 6 3.89 -11.76 21.03
CA SER A 6 3.93 -10.84 19.88
C SER A 6 2.96 -11.20 18.77
N ILE A 7 2.60 -12.49 18.64
CA ILE A 7 1.56 -12.94 17.69
C ILE A 7 0.18 -12.44 18.11
N GLU A 8 -0.12 -12.44 19.41
CA GLU A 8 -1.40 -11.93 19.93
C GLU A 8 -1.56 -10.41 19.71
N LEU A 9 -0.45 -9.68 19.62
CA LEU A 9 -0.42 -8.22 19.42
C LEU A 9 -0.53 -7.79 17.95
N LEU A 10 -0.50 -8.75 17.03
CA LEU A 10 -0.67 -8.49 15.60
C LEU A 10 -2.06 -7.90 15.32
N PRO A 11 -2.15 -6.87 14.48
CA PRO A 11 -3.44 -6.33 14.09
C PRO A 11 -4.24 -7.42 13.38
N ARG A 12 -5.49 -7.66 13.81
CA ARG A 12 -6.35 -8.63 13.14
C ARG A 12 -6.76 -8.12 11.76
N PRO A 13 -6.79 -8.98 10.73
CA PRO A 13 -7.33 -8.62 9.43
C PRO A 13 -8.77 -8.13 9.58
N ARG A 14 -9.02 -6.88 9.24
CA ARG A 14 -10.39 -6.36 9.09
C ARG A 14 -10.83 -6.64 7.66
N PHE A 15 -12.05 -7.14 7.49
CA PHE A 15 -12.62 -7.44 6.17
C PHE A 15 -12.53 -6.25 5.21
N LEU A 16 -12.87 -5.05 5.69
CA LEU A 16 -12.74 -3.79 4.93
C LEU A 16 -11.30 -3.49 4.45
N GLY A 17 -10.28 -3.97 5.15
CA GLY A 17 -8.88 -3.81 4.75
C GLY A 17 -8.42 -4.86 3.72
N LEU A 18 -9.05 -6.03 3.70
CA LEU A 18 -8.74 -7.11 2.75
C LEU A 18 -9.55 -7.04 1.46
N ALA A 19 -10.77 -6.49 1.51
CA ALA A 19 -11.71 -6.47 0.40
C ALA A 19 -11.12 -5.90 -0.92
N PRO A 20 -10.37 -4.78 -0.93
CA PRO A 20 -9.78 -4.29 -2.18
C PRO A 20 -8.81 -5.28 -2.81
N THR A 21 -7.99 -5.96 -2.00
CA THR A 21 -7.01 -6.95 -2.47
C THR A 21 -7.69 -8.21 -3.00
N LEU A 22 -8.72 -8.69 -2.30
CA LEU A 22 -9.49 -9.86 -2.74
C LEU A 22 -10.29 -9.57 -4.02
N ALA A 23 -10.89 -8.38 -4.12
CA ALA A 23 -11.60 -7.95 -5.32
C ALA A 23 -10.65 -7.80 -6.52
N MET A 24 -9.45 -7.24 -6.31
CA MET A 24 -8.42 -7.18 -7.34
C MET A 24 -8.06 -8.57 -7.88
N LEU A 25 -7.84 -9.53 -6.99
CA LEU A 25 -7.55 -10.93 -7.36
C LEU A 25 -8.72 -11.58 -8.09
N ALA A 26 -9.94 -11.35 -7.63
CA ALA A 26 -11.14 -11.89 -8.27
C ALA A 26 -11.32 -11.33 -9.69
N VAL A 27 -11.17 -10.02 -9.88
CA VAL A 27 -11.24 -9.38 -11.20
C VAL A 27 -10.12 -9.88 -12.10
N TRP A 28 -8.90 -9.99 -11.60
CA TRP A 28 -7.81 -10.59 -12.37
C TRP A 28 -8.14 -12.01 -12.80
N ALA A 29 -8.52 -12.90 -11.87
CA ALA A 29 -8.81 -14.30 -12.16
C ALA A 29 -9.98 -14.50 -13.13
N VAL A 30 -10.97 -13.61 -13.13
CA VAL A 30 -12.11 -13.66 -14.06
C VAL A 30 -11.70 -13.27 -15.48
N PHE A 31 -10.78 -12.30 -15.63
CA PHE A 31 -10.42 -11.75 -16.93
C PHE A 31 -9.05 -12.22 -17.45
N GLU A 32 -8.29 -12.98 -16.67
CA GLU A 32 -7.02 -13.58 -17.10
C GLU A 32 -7.22 -14.43 -18.36
N GLY A 33 -6.43 -14.17 -19.40
CA GLY A 33 -6.56 -14.85 -20.69
C GLY A 33 -7.72 -14.38 -21.57
N THR A 34 -8.45 -13.34 -21.17
CA THR A 34 -9.52 -12.71 -21.97
C THR A 34 -9.13 -11.33 -22.48
N THR A 35 -9.89 -10.81 -23.45
CA THR A 35 -9.77 -9.44 -23.97
C THR A 35 -11.03 -8.64 -23.63
N PRO A 36 -11.18 -8.19 -22.37
CA PRO A 36 -12.36 -7.43 -21.98
C PRO A 36 -12.43 -6.11 -22.76
N ALA A 37 -13.65 -5.63 -23.00
CA ALA A 37 -13.89 -4.36 -23.66
C ALA A 37 -14.72 -3.44 -22.76
N LEU A 38 -14.31 -2.18 -22.67
CA LEU A 38 -15.03 -1.12 -21.99
C LEU A 38 -15.45 -0.07 -23.02
N PHE A 39 -16.74 0.22 -23.13
CA PHE A 39 -17.29 1.14 -24.15
C PHE A 39 -16.85 0.81 -25.59
N GLY A 40 -16.68 -0.47 -25.91
CA GLY A 40 -16.24 -0.93 -27.22
C GLY A 40 -14.73 -0.89 -27.46
N HIS A 41 -13.93 -0.42 -26.48
CA HIS A 41 -12.48 -0.43 -26.56
C HIS A 41 -11.88 -1.58 -25.76
N PRO A 42 -10.92 -2.34 -26.31
CA PRO A 42 -10.25 -3.40 -25.57
C PRO A 42 -9.45 -2.79 -24.41
N VAL A 43 -9.54 -3.41 -23.24
CA VAL A 43 -8.84 -2.98 -22.03
C VAL A 43 -8.05 -4.15 -21.45
N GLN A 44 -6.92 -3.84 -20.81
CA GLN A 44 -6.10 -4.85 -20.18
C GLN A 44 -6.78 -5.40 -18.92
N PRO A 45 -6.86 -6.74 -18.72
CA PRO A 45 -7.37 -7.33 -17.48
C PRO A 45 -6.66 -6.80 -16.23
N LEU A 46 -5.35 -6.56 -16.33
CA LEU A 46 -4.56 -6.02 -15.23
C LEU A 46 -4.99 -4.60 -14.85
N TRP A 47 -5.32 -3.78 -15.85
CA TRP A 47 -5.82 -2.42 -15.62
C TRP A 47 -7.17 -2.45 -14.89
N LEU A 48 -8.10 -3.32 -15.29
CA LEU A 48 -9.39 -3.49 -14.60
C LEU A 48 -9.19 -3.91 -13.14
N ALA A 49 -8.24 -4.81 -12.88
CA ALA A 49 -7.89 -5.22 -11.53
C ALA A 49 -7.37 -4.03 -10.69
N PHE A 50 -6.51 -3.19 -11.26
CA PHE A 50 -6.05 -1.96 -10.59
C PHE A 50 -7.16 -0.96 -10.33
N VAL A 51 -8.01 -0.67 -11.32
CA VAL A 51 -9.17 0.23 -11.16
C VAL A 51 -10.02 -0.24 -9.97
N THR A 52 -10.31 -1.53 -9.92
CA THR A 52 -11.09 -2.15 -8.84
C THR A 52 -10.40 -1.97 -7.48
N PHE A 53 -9.10 -2.26 -7.41
CA PHE A 53 -8.31 -2.10 -6.19
C PHE A 53 -8.35 -0.65 -5.67
N PHE A 54 -8.07 0.32 -6.54
CA PHE A 54 -8.01 1.73 -6.15
C PHE A 54 -9.39 2.28 -5.80
N ALA A 55 -10.43 1.94 -6.57
CA ALA A 55 -11.80 2.38 -6.30
C ALA A 55 -12.29 1.89 -4.94
N LEU A 56 -12.08 0.60 -4.62
CA LEU A 56 -12.49 0.03 -3.33
C LEU A 56 -11.64 0.54 -2.18
N THR A 57 -10.34 0.73 -2.39
CA THR A 57 -9.45 1.34 -1.37
C THR A 57 -9.88 2.75 -1.05
N LEU A 58 -10.19 3.56 -2.08
CA LEU A 58 -10.68 4.92 -1.90
C LEU A 58 -12.03 4.91 -1.19
N ALA A 59 -13.00 4.10 -1.64
CA ALA A 59 -14.32 4.00 -1.03
C ALA A 59 -14.24 3.60 0.46
N ALA A 60 -13.38 2.62 0.80
CA ALA A 60 -13.21 2.17 2.18
C ALA A 60 -12.53 3.21 3.09
N ARG A 61 -11.70 4.10 2.52
CA ARG A 61 -10.94 5.12 3.27
C ARG A 61 -11.58 6.49 3.26
N LEU A 62 -12.45 6.78 2.29
CA LEU A 62 -13.05 8.08 2.08
C LEU A 62 -13.73 8.64 3.34
N PRO A 63 -14.53 7.88 4.13
CA PRO A 63 -15.15 8.43 5.33
C PRO A 63 -14.13 8.91 6.38
N GLN A 64 -13.05 8.15 6.56
CA GLN A 64 -11.96 8.49 7.50
C GLN A 64 -11.17 9.71 7.02
N LEU A 65 -10.93 9.78 5.71
CA LEU A 65 -10.20 10.89 5.09
C LEU A 65 -11.02 12.18 5.14
N LEU A 66 -12.32 12.12 4.87
CA LEU A 66 -13.23 13.27 4.98
C LEU A 66 -13.32 13.77 6.42
N ALA A 67 -13.53 12.88 7.41
CA ALA A 67 -13.58 13.27 8.82
C ALA A 67 -12.31 14.00 9.29
N ARG A 68 -11.13 13.59 8.79
CA ARG A 68 -9.85 14.27 9.08
C ARG A 68 -9.68 15.58 8.32
N ALA A 69 -10.25 15.69 7.12
CA ALA A 69 -10.20 16.89 6.30
C ALA A 69 -11.08 18.02 6.85
N GLU A 70 -12.17 17.70 7.55
CA GLU A 70 -13.07 18.69 8.17
C GLU A 70 -12.42 19.44 9.33
N GLY A 71 -11.48 18.82 10.03
CA GLY A 71 -10.75 19.46 11.15
C GLY A 71 -9.59 20.36 10.73
N ARG A 72 -9.25 20.47 9.43
CA ARG A 72 -8.09 21.24 8.95
C ARG A 72 -8.47 22.03 7.69
N GLY A 73 -8.35 23.36 7.71
CA GLY A 73 -8.79 24.26 6.62
C GLY A 73 -8.29 23.88 5.22
N ASN A 74 -7.07 23.33 5.10
CA ASN A 74 -6.50 22.89 3.82
C ASN A 74 -6.67 21.38 3.54
N GLY A 75 -7.22 20.61 4.48
CA GLY A 75 -7.34 19.16 4.39
C GLY A 75 -8.26 18.70 3.26
N ARG A 76 -9.35 19.43 3.00
CA ARG A 76 -10.29 19.12 1.90
C ARG A 76 -9.62 19.30 0.53
N VAL A 77 -8.81 20.34 0.34
CA VAL A 77 -8.09 20.58 -0.92
C VAL A 77 -7.06 19.49 -1.18
N ALA A 78 -6.25 19.14 -0.19
CA ALA A 78 -5.27 18.05 -0.32
C ALA A 78 -5.91 16.69 -0.64
N LEU A 79 -7.08 16.42 -0.06
CA LEU A 79 -7.86 15.21 -0.31
C LEU A 79 -8.38 15.17 -1.76
N ILE A 80 -8.94 16.28 -2.24
CA ILE A 80 -9.41 16.39 -3.63
C ILE A 80 -8.24 16.21 -4.60
N LEU A 81 -7.12 16.90 -4.38
CA LEU A 81 -5.93 16.79 -5.23
C LEU A 81 -5.39 15.35 -5.27
N SER A 82 -5.38 14.66 -4.13
CA SER A 82 -4.96 13.26 -4.05
C SER A 82 -5.91 12.33 -4.81
N ALA A 83 -7.22 12.53 -4.67
CA ALA A 83 -8.22 11.75 -5.40
C ALA A 83 -8.14 11.98 -6.91
N VAL A 84 -7.95 13.23 -7.34
CA VAL A 84 -7.75 13.59 -8.76
C VAL A 84 -6.46 12.96 -9.28
N ALA A 85 -5.35 13.03 -8.54
CA ALA A 85 -4.09 12.42 -8.95
C ALA A 85 -4.22 10.89 -9.13
N ILE A 86 -4.90 10.21 -8.21
CA ILE A 86 -5.20 8.76 -8.33
C ILE A 86 -6.08 8.50 -9.57
N ALA A 87 -7.13 9.30 -9.78
CA ALA A 87 -8.02 9.14 -10.92
C ALA A 87 -7.29 9.35 -12.25
N LEU A 88 -6.38 10.33 -12.33
CA LEU A 88 -5.54 10.57 -13.51
C LEU A 88 -4.55 9.43 -13.74
N LEU A 89 -3.89 8.93 -12.70
CA LEU A 89 -2.98 7.77 -12.80
C LEU A 89 -3.70 6.51 -13.28
N VAL A 90 -4.87 6.23 -12.71
CA VAL A 90 -5.70 5.09 -13.11
C VAL A 90 -6.25 5.28 -14.52
N GLY A 91 -6.72 6.49 -14.87
CA GLY A 91 -7.21 6.82 -16.21
C GLY A 91 -6.12 6.71 -17.28
N ALA A 92 -4.91 7.23 -17.01
CA ALA A 92 -3.76 7.10 -17.90
C ALA A 92 -3.37 5.64 -18.13
N GLY A 93 -3.49 4.79 -17.09
CA GLY A 93 -3.29 3.35 -17.22
C GLY A 93 -4.25 2.68 -18.22
N GLY A 94 -5.43 3.26 -18.47
CA GLY A 94 -6.42 2.72 -19.41
C GLY A 94 -6.03 2.90 -20.87
N LEU A 95 -5.08 3.81 -21.14
CA LEU A 95 -4.50 4.04 -22.46
C LEU A 95 -3.30 3.13 -22.74
N VAL A 96 -2.83 2.39 -21.72
CA VAL A 96 -1.66 1.52 -21.84
C VAL A 96 -2.08 0.17 -22.43
N THR A 97 -1.55 -0.14 -23.60
CA THR A 97 -1.85 -1.39 -24.32
C THR A 97 -0.95 -2.54 -23.91
N GLU A 98 0.22 -2.26 -23.34
CA GLU A 98 1.20 -3.27 -22.92
C GLU A 98 1.15 -3.54 -21.42
N THR A 99 0.94 -4.79 -21.04
CA THR A 99 0.94 -5.22 -19.63
C THR A 99 2.24 -4.90 -18.92
N TYR A 100 3.38 -5.05 -19.60
CA TYR A 100 4.69 -4.75 -19.04
C TYR A 100 4.82 -3.26 -18.62
N SER A 101 4.27 -2.35 -19.43
CA SER A 101 4.23 -0.93 -19.11
C SER A 101 3.38 -0.64 -17.86
N LEU A 102 2.28 -1.36 -17.66
CA LEU A 102 1.49 -1.29 -16.42
C LEU A 102 2.27 -1.81 -15.19
N GLN A 103 3.03 -2.89 -15.34
CA GLN A 103 3.88 -3.42 -14.26
C GLN A 103 4.96 -2.42 -13.86
N ILE A 104 5.69 -1.85 -14.84
CA ILE A 104 6.69 -0.80 -14.60
C ILE A 104 6.04 0.41 -13.94
N GLY A 105 4.92 0.90 -14.47
CA GLY A 105 4.22 2.05 -13.92
C GLY A 105 3.85 1.84 -12.44
N TRP A 106 3.37 0.65 -12.09
CA TRP A 106 3.10 0.28 -10.71
C TRP A 106 4.36 0.27 -9.83
N ILE A 107 5.44 -0.38 -10.31
CA ILE A 107 6.73 -0.44 -9.59
C ILE A 107 7.30 0.96 -9.34
N LEU A 108 7.31 1.82 -10.36
CA LEU A 108 7.80 3.19 -10.26
C LEU A 108 6.95 4.03 -9.31
N CYS A 109 5.62 3.91 -9.36
CA CYS A 109 4.74 4.57 -8.39
C CYS A 109 5.07 4.14 -6.96
N TRP A 110 5.38 2.86 -6.75
CA TRP A 110 5.68 2.33 -5.43
C TRP A 110 7.07 2.68 -4.91
N LEU A 111 8.07 2.68 -5.77
CA LEU A 111 9.40 3.20 -5.46
C LEU A 111 9.35 4.71 -5.18
N GLY A 112 8.61 5.47 -5.98
CA GLY A 112 8.41 6.91 -5.78
C GLY A 112 7.73 7.20 -4.44
N TYR A 113 6.68 6.46 -4.09
CA TYR A 113 6.05 6.57 -2.77
C TYR A 113 6.99 6.20 -1.63
N SER A 114 7.77 5.12 -1.78
CA SER A 114 8.76 4.71 -0.78
C SER A 114 9.86 5.77 -0.60
N GLY A 115 10.35 6.36 -1.69
CA GLY A 115 11.34 7.43 -1.68
C GLY A 115 10.81 8.71 -1.02
N LEU A 116 9.58 9.11 -1.36
CA LEU A 116 8.89 10.22 -0.70
C LEU A 116 8.75 9.96 0.80
N PHE A 117 8.35 8.74 1.19
CA PHE A 117 8.19 8.38 2.58
C PHE A 117 9.51 8.42 3.35
N VAL A 118 10.60 7.91 2.76
CA VAL A 118 11.96 7.99 3.33
C VAL A 118 12.42 9.43 3.47
N LEU A 119 12.19 10.27 2.45
CA LEU A 119 12.53 11.68 2.50
C LEU A 119 11.80 12.37 3.65
N LEU A 120 10.49 12.15 3.77
CA LEU A 120 9.69 12.67 4.88
C LEU A 120 10.21 12.18 6.24
N LEU A 121 10.58 10.91 6.37
CA LEU A 121 11.18 10.41 7.61
C LEU A 121 12.51 11.06 7.96
N ALA A 122 13.33 11.39 6.96
CA ALA A 122 14.62 12.03 7.14
C ALA A 122 14.51 13.51 7.49
N THR A 123 13.48 14.21 6.98
CA THR A 123 13.32 15.66 7.13
C THR A 123 12.33 16.10 8.21
N SER A 124 11.34 15.27 8.54
CA SER A 124 10.26 15.65 9.46
C SER A 124 10.62 15.52 10.94
N ASP A 125 10.15 16.48 11.73
CA ASP A 125 10.25 16.47 13.18
C ASP A 125 9.34 15.41 13.82
N PRO A 126 9.62 14.95 15.06
CA PRO A 126 8.84 13.91 15.73
C PRO A 126 7.32 14.20 15.79
N GLY A 127 6.93 15.45 16.02
CA GLY A 127 5.51 15.86 16.06
C GLY A 127 4.81 15.81 14.69
N GLU A 128 5.56 16.00 13.60
CA GLU A 128 5.03 15.83 12.24
C GLU A 128 4.87 14.34 11.92
N LEU A 129 5.81 13.51 12.39
CA LEU A 129 5.76 12.06 12.23
C LEU A 129 4.53 11.45 12.92
N ALA A 130 4.11 11.98 14.07
CA ALA A 130 2.88 11.55 14.75
C ALA A 130 1.59 11.79 13.95
N ALA A 131 1.62 12.67 12.94
CA ALA A 131 0.47 12.91 12.08
C ALA A 131 0.26 11.85 10.98
N PHE A 132 1.22 10.93 10.80
CA PHE A 132 1.11 9.91 9.76
C PHE A 132 0.02 8.88 10.06
N PRO A 133 -0.66 8.34 9.03
CA PRO A 133 -1.73 7.36 9.19
C PRO A 133 -1.22 5.94 9.49
N TYR A 134 -0.06 5.80 10.15
CA TYR A 134 0.52 4.52 10.55
C TYR A 134 0.31 4.27 12.05
N ARG A 135 0.10 3.01 12.45
CA ARG A 135 -0.12 2.64 13.86
C ARG A 135 1.03 3.08 14.77
N TRP A 136 2.25 3.07 14.25
CA TRP A 136 3.47 3.36 15.00
C TRP A 136 3.85 4.84 15.00
N ALA A 137 3.12 5.68 14.26
CA ALA A 137 3.27 7.12 14.27
C ALA A 137 2.82 7.68 15.62
N SER A 138 3.77 8.15 16.43
CA SER A 138 3.54 8.80 17.73
C SER A 138 4.67 9.78 18.04
N ASP A 139 4.49 10.61 19.07
CA ASP A 139 5.51 11.56 19.56
C ASP A 139 6.68 10.90 20.31
N HIS A 140 6.72 9.56 20.34
CA HIS A 140 7.71 8.80 21.07
C HIS A 140 8.97 8.53 20.23
N PRO A 141 10.21 8.54 20.78
CA PRO A 141 11.45 8.28 20.03
C PRO A 141 11.43 6.99 19.20
N PHE A 142 10.86 5.92 19.76
CA PHE A 142 10.60 4.64 19.08
C PHE A 142 9.85 4.77 17.74
N SER A 143 8.97 5.75 17.59
CA SER A 143 8.14 5.99 16.40
C SER A 143 8.99 6.07 15.14
N ARG A 144 10.08 6.85 15.17
CA ARG A 144 10.95 7.04 14.00
C ARG A 144 11.63 5.73 13.59
N GLU A 145 12.12 4.95 14.55
CA GLU A 145 12.74 3.65 14.29
C GLU A 145 11.73 2.65 13.71
N ALA A 146 10.52 2.59 14.29
CA ALA A 146 9.44 1.76 13.77
C ALA A 146 9.01 2.16 12.34
N MET A 147 9.05 3.46 12.02
CA MET A 147 8.73 3.95 10.68
C MET A 147 9.79 3.61 9.64
N TRP A 148 11.07 3.47 10.02
CA TRP A 148 12.08 2.91 9.12
C TRP A 148 11.79 1.46 8.73
N ILE A 149 11.26 0.65 9.64
CA ILE A 149 10.80 -0.72 9.33
C ILE A 149 9.65 -0.68 8.31
N VAL A 150 8.75 0.29 8.42
CA VAL A 150 7.69 0.50 7.42
C VAL A 150 8.23 0.95 6.07
N ALA A 151 9.24 1.83 6.03
CA ALA A 151 9.89 2.22 4.79
C ALA A 151 10.57 1.03 4.11
N LEU A 152 11.27 0.19 4.88
CA LEU A 152 11.88 -1.03 4.39
C LEU A 152 10.84 -1.97 3.79
N ARG A 153 9.68 -2.16 4.44
CA ARG A 153 8.58 -2.95 3.90
C ARG A 153 8.14 -2.45 2.52
N LEU A 154 7.95 -1.14 2.36
CA LEU A 154 7.50 -0.55 1.09
C LEU A 154 8.52 -0.83 -0.03
N ALA A 155 9.82 -0.67 0.27
CA ALA A 155 10.89 -0.99 -0.66
C ALA A 155 10.92 -2.49 -1.00
N THR A 156 10.77 -3.39 0.00
CA THR A 156 10.73 -4.84 -0.23
C THR A 156 9.58 -5.25 -1.15
N VAL A 157 8.39 -4.64 -1.01
CA VAL A 157 7.26 -4.91 -1.91
C VAL A 157 7.59 -4.54 -3.35
N ALA A 158 8.18 -3.35 -3.58
CA ALA A 158 8.56 -2.90 -4.91
C ALA A 158 9.66 -3.80 -5.52
N LEU A 159 10.67 -4.18 -4.74
CA LEU A 159 11.74 -5.07 -5.17
C LEU A 159 11.23 -6.49 -5.50
N ALA A 160 10.36 -7.06 -4.67
CA ALA A 160 9.76 -8.36 -4.92
C ALA A 160 8.93 -8.34 -6.21
N ALA A 161 8.13 -7.29 -6.41
CA ALA A 161 7.36 -7.11 -7.64
C ALA A 161 8.28 -6.94 -8.88
N ALA A 162 9.38 -6.20 -8.76
CA ALA A 162 10.34 -6.05 -9.84
C ALA A 162 11.03 -7.38 -10.21
N LEU A 163 11.45 -8.15 -9.20
CA LEU A 163 12.10 -9.45 -9.41
C LEU A 163 11.16 -10.43 -10.12
N VAL A 164 9.89 -10.49 -9.71
CA VAL A 164 8.88 -11.34 -10.34
C VAL A 164 8.50 -10.83 -11.73
N ALA A 165 8.55 -9.52 -11.99
CA ALA A 165 8.32 -8.98 -13.34
C ALA A 165 9.41 -9.42 -14.33
N ILE A 166 10.65 -9.61 -13.86
CA ILE A 166 11.80 -10.02 -14.70
C ILE A 166 11.82 -11.54 -14.91
N HIS A 167 11.54 -12.31 -13.85
CA HIS A 167 11.80 -13.76 -13.84
C HIS A 167 10.55 -14.64 -13.74
N GLY A 168 9.40 -14.06 -13.40
CA GLY A 168 8.17 -14.79 -13.16
C GLY A 168 7.11 -14.59 -14.23
N THR A 169 5.97 -15.21 -13.99
CA THR A 169 4.74 -15.04 -14.78
C THR A 169 3.94 -13.83 -14.32
N LEU A 170 3.04 -13.36 -15.18
CA LEU A 170 2.12 -12.28 -14.84
C LEU A 170 1.22 -12.64 -13.64
N THR A 171 0.80 -13.90 -13.54
CA THR A 171 -0.03 -14.41 -12.44
C THR A 171 0.74 -14.37 -11.12
N GLU A 172 1.99 -14.84 -11.10
CA GLU A 172 2.87 -14.74 -9.93
C GLU A 172 3.10 -13.27 -9.54
N TRP A 173 3.22 -12.38 -10.53
CA TRP A 173 3.35 -10.95 -10.28
C TRP A 173 2.12 -10.37 -9.59
N VAL A 174 0.92 -10.67 -10.10
CA VAL A 174 -0.35 -10.24 -9.51
C VAL A 174 -0.51 -10.79 -8.09
N VAL A 175 -0.18 -12.07 -7.86
CA VAL A 175 -0.19 -12.69 -6.52
C VAL A 175 0.80 -11.98 -5.59
N THR A 176 1.97 -11.60 -6.09
CA THR A 176 3.01 -10.89 -5.32
C THR A 176 2.51 -9.52 -4.85
N ILE A 177 1.94 -8.71 -5.74
CA ILE A 177 1.48 -7.35 -5.40
C ILE A 177 0.16 -7.32 -4.59
N THR A 178 -0.53 -8.46 -4.51
CA THR A 178 -1.76 -8.64 -3.74
C THR A 178 -1.50 -9.38 -2.43
N LEU A 179 -1.41 -10.72 -2.45
CA LEU A 179 -1.21 -11.58 -1.30
C LEU A 179 0.20 -11.45 -0.73
N GLY A 180 1.23 -11.39 -1.57
CA GLY A 180 2.61 -11.19 -1.13
C GLY A 180 2.77 -9.87 -0.35
N ARG A 181 2.18 -8.79 -0.85
CA ARG A 181 2.12 -7.50 -0.15
C ARG A 181 1.41 -7.58 1.20
N LEU A 182 0.31 -8.33 1.30
CA LEU A 182 -0.38 -8.56 2.58
C LEU A 182 0.47 -9.40 3.55
N ALA A 183 1.13 -10.44 3.06
CA ALA A 183 2.05 -11.27 3.86
C ALA A 183 3.20 -10.42 4.41
N LEU A 184 3.82 -9.58 3.57
CA LEU A 184 4.86 -8.64 3.98
C LEU A 184 4.33 -7.60 4.98
N PHE A 185 3.08 -7.13 4.84
CA PHE A 185 2.46 -6.27 5.85
C PHE A 185 2.47 -6.92 7.23
N TYR A 186 1.94 -8.14 7.36
CA TYR A 186 1.87 -8.82 8.66
C TYR A 186 3.25 -9.23 9.18
N LEU A 187 4.15 -9.67 8.30
CA LEU A 187 5.52 -10.00 8.68
C LEU A 187 6.23 -8.79 9.29
N PHE A 188 6.16 -7.63 8.62
CA PHE A 188 6.83 -6.43 9.11
C PHE A 188 6.14 -5.83 10.34
N GLU A 189 4.81 -5.89 10.44
CA GLU A 189 4.12 -5.53 11.69
C GLU A 189 4.59 -6.40 12.87
N TRP A 190 4.76 -7.70 12.63
CA TRP A 190 5.28 -8.61 13.65
C TRP A 190 6.72 -8.27 14.04
N VAL A 191 7.59 -7.98 13.05
CA VAL A 191 8.97 -7.52 13.29
C VAL A 191 8.98 -6.22 14.10
N THR A 192 8.12 -5.25 13.80
CA THR A 192 8.02 -4.01 14.56
C THR A 192 7.55 -4.25 16.00
N ILE A 193 6.60 -5.17 16.23
CA ILE A 193 6.18 -5.57 17.59
C ILE A 193 7.33 -6.20 18.36
N LEU A 194 8.05 -7.14 17.76
CA LEU A 194 9.22 -7.76 18.39
C LEU A 194 10.27 -6.71 18.74
N PHE A 195 10.54 -5.79 17.82
CA PHE A 195 11.46 -4.68 18.04
C PHE A 195 11.00 -3.78 19.20
N ALA A 196 9.72 -3.40 19.25
CA ALA A 196 9.14 -2.61 20.34
C ALA A 196 9.32 -3.27 21.71
N LEU A 197 9.09 -4.58 21.78
CA LEU A 197 9.24 -5.35 23.01
C LEU A 197 10.70 -5.35 23.49
N THR A 198 11.66 -5.51 22.58
CA THR A 198 13.10 -5.46 22.92
C THR A 198 13.60 -4.04 23.22
N TRP A 199 12.99 -3.03 22.60
CA TRP A 199 13.36 -1.63 22.82
C TRP A 199 12.96 -1.20 24.24
N ARG A 200 11.78 -1.62 24.70
CA ARG A 200 11.29 -1.35 26.07
C ARG A 200 12.24 -1.89 27.15
N ASP A 201 12.90 -3.02 26.91
CA ASP A 201 13.85 -3.63 27.85
C ASP A 201 15.18 -2.87 27.93
N ARG A 202 15.48 -1.95 27.00
CA ARG A 202 16.69 -1.12 27.03
C ARG A 202 16.55 0.13 27.91
N ASP A 203 15.31 0.58 28.11
CA ASP A 203 14.97 1.79 28.88
C ASP A 203 14.51 1.46 30.32
N SER A 204 14.47 0.17 30.69
CA SER A 204 14.10 -0.33 32.03
C SER A 204 15.32 -0.79 32.82
#